data_AF-A0A966SRS5-F1
#
_entry.id   AF-A0A966SRS5-F1
#
_cell.length_a   1.000
_cell.length_b   1.000
_cell.length_c   1.000
_cell.angle_alpha   90.00
_cell.angle_beta   90.00
_cell.angle_gamma   90.00
#
_symmetry.space_group_name_H-M   'P 1'
#
loop_
_entity.id
_entity.type
_entity.pdbx_description
1 polymer ?
#
loop_
_entity_poly.entity_id
_entity_poly.type
_entity_poly.pdbx_seq_one_letter_code
_entity_poly.pdbx_strand_id
1 'polypeptide(L)'
;MTGEKNVLGGELALHCHSPKTGFYRDGYCRTGEADTGSHVVAAIVTDEFLEFTNSRGNDLQTPRPIFDFPGLKAGDRWCLCALRWREAHDGSNWRSIRSPK
;
A
#
# COMPACT_ATOMS: atom_id res chain seq x y z
N MET A 1 -6.72 -18.00 -5.86
CA MET A 1 -5.68 -17.81 -6.89
C MET A 1 -6.16 -16.69 -7.79
N THR A 2 -5.39 -15.61 -7.90
CA THR A 2 -5.82 -14.42 -8.67
C THR A 2 -5.36 -14.45 -10.13
N GLY A 3 -4.45 -15.36 -10.48
CA GLY A 3 -3.86 -15.45 -11.82
C GLY A 3 -2.78 -14.38 -12.10
N GLU A 4 -2.59 -13.42 -11.19
CA GLU A 4 -1.56 -12.40 -11.29
C GLU A 4 -0.22 -12.88 -10.71
N LYS A 5 0.86 -12.21 -11.13
CA LYS A 5 2.22 -12.55 -10.72
C LYS A 5 2.82 -11.48 -9.81
N ASN A 6 3.62 -11.92 -8.85
CA ASN A 6 4.50 -11.05 -8.10
C ASN A 6 5.76 -10.66 -8.92
N VAL A 7 6.58 -9.76 -8.39
CA VAL A 7 7.78 -9.23 -9.07
C VAL A 7 8.86 -10.29 -9.34
N LEU A 8 8.80 -11.45 -8.68
CA LEU A 8 9.70 -12.59 -8.88
C LEU A 8 9.14 -13.58 -9.93
N GLY A 9 8.00 -13.28 -10.54
CA GLY A 9 7.35 -14.10 -11.56
C GLY A 9 6.48 -15.25 -11.04
N GLY A 10 6.42 -15.45 -9.72
CA GLY A 10 5.53 -16.42 -9.06
C GLY A 10 4.12 -15.86 -8.85
N GLU A 11 3.21 -16.65 -8.29
CA GLU A 11 1.83 -16.22 -7.98
C GLU A 11 1.82 -15.03 -7.00
N LEU A 12 0.91 -14.09 -7.21
CA LEU A 12 0.66 -13.00 -6.27
C LEU A 12 0.07 -13.55 -4.96
N ALA A 13 0.83 -13.45 -3.88
CA ALA A 13 0.38 -13.86 -2.56
C ALA A 13 -0.60 -12.86 -1.94
N LEU A 14 -1.44 -13.37 -1.05
CA LEU A 14 -2.26 -12.54 -0.18
C LEU A 14 -1.35 -11.65 0.69
N HIS A 15 -1.60 -10.33 0.70
CA HIS A 15 -0.81 -9.38 1.49
C HIS A 15 -1.38 -9.17 2.90
N CYS A 16 -2.66 -8.78 3.00
CA CYS A 16 -3.32 -8.55 4.29
C CYS A 16 -4.86 -8.58 4.22
N HIS A 17 -5.51 -9.21 5.20
CA HIS A 17 -6.97 -9.19 5.34
C HIS A 17 -7.49 -8.43 6.57
N SER A 18 -6.61 -8.01 7.48
CA SER A 18 -6.97 -7.24 8.66
C SER A 18 -5.82 -6.30 9.05
N PRO A 19 -5.86 -5.02 8.62
CA PRO A 19 -6.90 -4.40 7.81
C PRO A 19 -6.96 -4.95 6.37
N LYS A 20 -8.15 -4.95 5.76
CA LYS A 20 -8.32 -5.44 4.39
C LYS A 20 -7.74 -4.43 3.40
N THR A 21 -6.65 -4.81 2.74
CA THR A 21 -5.92 -3.94 1.80
C THR A 21 -6.30 -4.22 0.34
N GLY A 22 -5.61 -3.57 -0.60
CA GLY A 22 -5.78 -3.69 -2.03
C GLY A 22 -6.81 -2.72 -2.56
N PHE A 23 -6.65 -2.28 -3.81
CA PHE A 23 -7.60 -1.38 -4.47
C PHE A 23 -9.02 -1.98 -4.47
N TYR A 24 -9.13 -3.27 -4.79
CA TYR A 24 -10.40 -4.01 -4.80
C TYR A 24 -10.86 -4.50 -3.43
N ARG A 25 -10.16 -4.15 -2.34
CA ARG A 25 -10.44 -4.60 -0.97
C ARG A 25 -10.62 -6.12 -0.88
N ASP A 26 -9.65 -6.87 -1.40
CA ASP A 26 -9.59 -8.33 -1.35
C ASP A 26 -8.28 -8.86 -0.74
N GLY A 27 -7.43 -7.95 -0.24
CA GLY A 27 -6.18 -8.28 0.44
C GLY A 27 -4.99 -8.52 -0.48
N TYR A 28 -5.14 -8.42 -1.79
CA TYR A 28 -4.05 -8.56 -2.76
C TYR A 28 -3.65 -7.19 -3.31
N CYS A 29 -2.36 -6.98 -3.58
CA CYS A 29 -1.86 -5.76 -4.25
C CYS A 29 -1.95 -5.90 -5.78
N ARG A 30 -3.13 -6.30 -6.26
CA ARG A 30 -3.45 -6.38 -7.68
C ARG A 30 -4.10 -5.08 -8.14
N THR A 31 -3.98 -4.82 -9.44
CA THR A 31 -4.47 -3.60 -10.10
C THR A 31 -5.31 -3.97 -11.33
N GLY A 32 -5.89 -2.97 -11.98
CA GLY A 32 -6.63 -3.08 -13.23
C GLY A 32 -6.99 -1.69 -13.75
N GLU A 33 -7.81 -1.60 -14.81
CA GLU A 33 -8.11 -0.34 -15.50
C GLU A 33 -8.72 0.74 -14.61
N ALA A 34 -9.45 0.35 -13.56
CA ALA A 34 -10.07 1.27 -12.59
C ALA A 34 -9.08 1.85 -11.57
N ASP A 35 -7.91 1.22 -11.39
CA ASP A 35 -6.91 1.64 -10.41
C ASP A 35 -5.86 2.58 -11.04
N THR A 36 -6.27 3.83 -11.24
CA THR A 36 -5.39 4.88 -11.76
C THR A 36 -4.20 5.20 -10.85
N GLY A 37 -4.28 4.84 -9.56
CA GLY A 37 -3.20 5.02 -8.59
C GLY A 37 -2.13 3.91 -8.61
N SER A 38 -2.44 2.75 -9.22
CA SER A 38 -1.59 1.57 -9.27
C SER A 38 -1.12 1.13 -7.87
N HIS A 39 -2.06 0.65 -7.05
CA HIS A 39 -1.84 0.13 -5.70
C HIS A 39 -1.18 -1.25 -5.71
N VAL A 40 0.00 -1.34 -6.32
CA VAL A 40 0.72 -2.61 -6.59
C VAL A 40 1.90 -2.85 -5.65
N VAL A 41 2.23 -1.90 -4.78
CA VAL A 41 3.39 -2.03 -3.88
C VAL A 41 2.93 -2.52 -2.51
N ALA A 42 3.17 -3.79 -2.23
CA ALA A 42 2.96 -4.39 -0.91
C ALA A 42 3.99 -3.84 0.09
N ALA A 43 3.54 -3.16 1.14
CA ALA A 43 4.38 -2.52 2.14
C ALA A 43 3.88 -2.75 3.57
N ILE A 44 4.79 -2.63 4.54
CA ILE A 44 4.49 -2.40 5.95
C ILE A 44 4.81 -0.93 6.24
N VAL A 45 3.79 -0.16 6.62
CA VAL A 45 3.94 1.28 6.87
C VAL A 45 4.59 1.54 8.24
N THR A 46 5.21 2.71 8.38
CA THR A 46 5.83 3.22 9.62
C THR A 46 5.29 4.61 9.93
N ASP A 47 5.53 5.11 11.13
CA ASP A 47 5.11 6.46 11.50
C ASP A 47 5.80 7.51 10.62
N GLU A 48 7.09 7.34 10.33
CA GLU A 48 7.84 8.26 9.48
C GLU A 48 7.31 8.28 8.03
N PHE A 49 6.88 7.13 7.50
CA PHE A 49 6.23 7.07 6.20
C PHE A 49 4.87 7.78 6.23
N LEU A 50 4.06 7.53 7.25
CA LEU A 50 2.71 8.10 7.40
C LEU A 50 2.77 9.63 7.50
N GLU A 51 3.70 10.16 8.29
CA GLU A 51 3.95 11.60 8.39
C GLU A 51 4.44 12.18 7.05
N PHE A 52 5.41 11.53 6.41
CA PHE A 52 5.92 11.96 5.11
C PHE A 52 4.80 12.03 4.05
N THR A 53 4.05 10.94 3.88
CA THR A 53 3.01 10.87 2.84
C THR A 53 1.88 11.86 3.12
N ASN A 54 1.54 12.08 4.38
CA ASN A 54 0.57 13.10 4.78
C ASN A 54 1.06 14.52 4.40
N SER A 55 2.34 14.83 4.66
CA SER A 55 2.96 16.11 4.24
C SER A 55 2.95 16.35 2.72
N ARG A 56 2.81 15.27 1.93
CA ARG A 56 2.68 15.28 0.46
C ARG A 56 1.22 15.19 -0.03
N GLY A 57 0.26 15.40 0.87
CA GLY A 57 -1.17 15.43 0.58
C GLY A 57 -1.81 14.05 0.39
N ASN A 58 -1.14 12.98 0.81
CA ASN A 58 -1.68 11.62 0.81
C ASN A 58 -1.86 11.13 2.25
N ASP A 59 -2.92 11.62 2.89
CA ASP A 59 -3.33 11.24 4.25
C ASP A 59 -3.82 9.79 4.28
N LEU A 60 -3.01 8.91 4.88
CA LEU A 60 -3.33 7.51 5.13
C LEU A 60 -3.68 7.23 6.60
N GLN A 61 -3.78 8.25 7.46
CA GLN A 61 -4.03 8.07 8.89
C GLN A 61 -5.50 8.29 9.23
N THR A 62 -6.17 9.24 8.57
CA THR A 62 -7.58 9.54 8.83
C THR A 62 -8.50 8.44 8.30
N PRO A 63 -9.36 7.83 9.14
CA PRO A 63 -10.36 6.86 8.67
C PRO A 63 -11.33 7.48 7.66
N ARG A 64 -11.65 6.74 6.59
CA ARG A 64 -12.66 7.13 5.59
C ARG A 64 -13.66 5.99 5.38
N PRO A 65 -14.73 5.91 6.20
CA PRO A 65 -15.70 4.81 6.15
C PRO A 65 -16.38 4.64 4.78
N ILE A 66 -16.60 5.73 4.05
CA ILE A 66 -17.20 5.68 2.70
C ILE A 66 -16.35 4.92 1.68
N PHE A 67 -15.07 4.73 1.95
CA PHE A 67 -14.11 4.01 1.09
C PHE A 67 -13.61 2.71 1.71
N ASP A 68 -14.28 2.22 2.76
CA ASP A 68 -13.83 1.05 3.55
C ASP A 68 -12.33 1.19 3.92
N PHE A 69 -11.96 2.38 4.40
CA PHE A 69 -10.60 2.72 4.77
C PHE A 69 -10.53 3.00 6.27
N PRO A 70 -9.83 2.16 7.06
CA PRO A 70 -9.84 2.28 8.51
C PRO A 70 -8.91 3.38 9.04
N GLY A 71 -8.05 3.97 8.20
CA GLY A 71 -6.87 4.70 8.66
C GLY A 71 -5.77 3.72 9.09
N LEU A 72 -4.52 4.06 8.77
CA LEU A 72 -3.36 3.21 9.00
C LEU A 72 -2.54 3.71 10.19
N LYS A 73 -1.86 2.78 10.84
CA LYS A 73 -0.84 3.01 11.86
C LYS A 73 0.44 2.24 11.52
N ALA A 74 1.56 2.59 12.15
CA ALA A 74 2.80 1.85 11.98
C ALA A 74 2.61 0.34 12.23
N GLY A 75 3.19 -0.47 11.33
CA GLY A 75 3.08 -1.92 11.35
C GLY A 75 1.97 -2.47 10.46
N ASP A 76 1.02 -1.65 10.02
CA ASP A 76 -0.03 -2.12 9.11
C ASP A 76 0.54 -2.50 7.74
N ARG A 77 -0.01 -3.57 7.18
CA ARG A 77 0.29 -4.02 5.82
C ARG A 77 -0.68 -3.39 4.85
N TRP A 78 -0.18 -2.59 3.91
CA TRP A 78 -1.00 -1.90 2.94
C TRP A 78 -0.42 -1.96 1.53
N CYS A 79 -1.30 -1.88 0.53
CA CYS A 79 -0.93 -1.79 -0.88
C CYS A 79 -0.87 -0.30 -1.25
N LEU A 80 0.35 0.20 -1.50
CA LEU A 80 0.60 1.59 -1.80
C LEU A 80 0.57 1.85 -3.30
N CYS A 81 0.12 3.05 -3.69
CA CYS A 81 0.31 3.57 -5.05
C CYS A 81 1.81 3.57 -5.38
N ALA A 82 2.18 3.01 -6.53
CA ALA A 82 3.58 2.93 -6.97
C ALA A 82 4.26 4.32 -7.00
N LEU A 83 3.54 5.35 -7.43
CA LEU A 83 4.06 6.72 -7.48
C LEU A 83 4.31 7.32 -6.08
N ARG A 84 3.47 7.02 -5.10
CA ARG A 84 3.64 7.51 -3.71
C ARG A 84 4.77 6.78 -3.01
N TRP A 85 4.91 5.48 -3.28
CA TRP A 85 6.07 4.72 -2.83
C TRP A 85 7.37 5.27 -3.43
N ARG A 86 7.39 5.56 -4.74
CA ARG A 86 8.57 6.14 -5.41
C ARG A 86 8.90 7.53 -4.87
N GLU A 87 7.91 8.37 -4.60
CA GLU A 87 8.11 9.69 -4.00
C GLU A 87 8.83 9.59 -2.64
N ALA A 88 8.43 8.63 -1.80
CA ALA A 88 9.15 8.34 -0.55
C ALA A 88 10.55 7.78 -0.80
N HIS A 89 10.71 6.98 -1.86
CA HIS A 89 11.99 6.39 -2.22
C HIS A 89 13.03 7.46 -2.56
N ASP A 90 12.67 8.35 -3.47
CA ASP A 90 13.54 9.41 -4.02
C ASP A 90 13.85 10.50 -2.97
N GLY A 91 12.93 10.74 -2.04
CA GLY A 91 13.11 11.69 -0.92
C GLY A 91 14.08 11.23 0.17
N SER A 92 14.84 10.15 -0.04
CA SER A 92 15.70 9.49 0.96
C SER A 92 14.95 8.91 2.18
N ASN A 93 13.62 8.93 2.17
CA ASN A 93 12.76 8.34 3.19
C ASN A 93 12.43 6.87 2.90
N TRP A 94 13.04 6.25 1.89
CA TRP A 94 12.74 4.86 1.51
C TRP A 94 12.87 3.84 2.66
N ARG A 95 13.75 4.12 3.64
CA ARG A 95 13.95 3.30 4.84
C ARG A 95 12.73 3.27 5.77
N SER A 96 11.80 4.23 5.61
CA SER A 96 10.54 4.25 6.34
C SER A 96 9.51 3.27 5.77
N ILE A 97 9.78 2.60 4.65
CA ILE A 97 8.88 1.58 4.11
C ILE A 97 9.55 0.21 4.23
N ARG A 98 8.92 -0.71 4.97
CA ARG A 98 9.42 -2.08 5.10
C ARG A 98 8.77 -2.98 4.05
N SER A 99 9.59 -3.77 3.36
CA SER A 99 9.08 -4.84 2.50
C SER A 99 8.45 -5.94 3.36
N PRO A 100 7.31 -6.51 2.96
CA PRO A 100 6.83 -7.76 3.54
C PRO A 100 7.87 -8.86 3.29
N LYS A 101 8.09 -9.71 4.30
CA LYS A 101 8.93 -10.92 4.16
C LYS A 101 8.24 -11.96 3.30
#